data_AF-Q5WQF4-F1
#
_entry.id   AF-Q5WQF4-F1
#
_cell.length_a   1.000
_cell.length_b   1.000
_cell.length_c   1.000
_cell.angle_alpha   90.00
_cell.angle_beta   90.00
_cell.angle_gamma   90.00
#
_symmetry.space_group_name_H-M   'P 1'
#
loop_
_entity.id
_entity.type
_entity.pdbx_description
1 polymer ?
#
loop_
_entity_poly.entity_id
_entity_poly.type
_entity_poly.pdbx_seq_one_letter_code
_entity_poly.pdbx_strand_id
1 'polypeptide(L)'
;FFAGYPITPSSEVAHEMSKLLPKVGGQFIQMEDEIAGISVALGASMSGVKSMTNTSGPGISLKAEQIGLAFIAEVPLVITNVMRGGPSTGLPTGCK
;
A
#
# COMPACT_ATOMS: atom_id res chain seq x y z
N PHE A 1 7.30 5.96 6.50
CA PHE A 1 7.29 6.22 5.05
C PHE A 1 6.06 5.58 4.46
N PHE A 2 5.33 6.27 3.59
CA PHE A 2 4.16 5.72 2.92
C PHE A 2 4.28 5.89 1.42
N ALA A 3 4.10 4.79 0.69
CA ALA A 3 3.97 4.78 -0.75
C ALA A 3 2.78 3.93 -1.15
N GLY A 4 1.91 4.48 -2.00
CA GLY A 4 0.67 3.80 -2.38
C GLY A 4 -0.02 4.46 -3.56
N TYR A 5 -0.91 3.69 -4.17
CA TYR A 5 -1.78 4.13 -5.24
C TYR A 5 -3.21 4.30 -4.70
N PRO A 6 -3.92 5.40 -5.02
CA PRO A 6 -5.27 5.60 -4.53
C PRO A 6 -6.25 4.62 -5.20
N ILE A 7 -6.74 3.65 -4.42
CA ILE A 7 -7.81 2.73 -4.83
C ILE A 7 -8.97 2.79 -3.82
N THR A 8 -10.21 2.82 -4.30
CA THR A 8 -11.41 2.75 -3.46
C THR A 8 -11.57 1.33 -2.92
N PRO A 9 -11.77 1.09 -1.61
CA PRO A 9 -12.05 2.01 -0.49
C PRO A 9 -10.83 2.43 0.37
N SER A 10 -9.59 2.14 -0.02
CA SER A 10 -8.41 2.49 0.78
C SER A 10 -7.95 3.96 0.65
N SER A 11 -8.61 4.76 -0.18
CA SER A 11 -8.27 6.18 -0.39
C SER A 11 -8.36 7.04 0.88
N GLU A 12 -9.25 6.71 1.82
CA GLU A 12 -9.32 7.40 3.12
C GLU A 12 -8.03 7.26 3.92
N VAL A 13 -7.42 6.06 3.90
CA VAL A 13 -6.14 5.80 4.57
C VAL A 13 -5.04 6.65 3.95
N ALA A 14 -4.98 6.73 2.62
CA ALA A 14 -3.99 7.58 1.95
C ALA A 14 -4.22 9.07 2.28
N HIS A 15 -5.47 9.51 2.31
CA HIS A 15 -5.81 10.90 2.62
C HIS A 15 -5.41 11.30 4.05
N GLU A 16 -5.75 10.48 5.05
CA GLU A 16 -5.34 10.75 6.43
C GLU A 16 -3.83 10.63 6.62
N MET A 17 -3.17 9.66 5.97
CA MET A 17 -1.71 9.53 6.03
C MET A 17 -1.00 10.74 5.41
N SER A 18 -1.55 11.35 4.35
CA SER A 18 -0.99 12.58 3.77
C SER A 18 -1.01 13.77 4.74
N LYS A 19 -1.96 13.81 5.69
CA LYS A 19 -2.05 14.86 6.72
C LYS A 19 -1.20 14.55 7.95
N LEU A 20 -1.12 13.27 8.33
CA LEU A 20 -0.47 12.84 9.57
C LEU A 20 1.03 12.62 9.40
N LEU A 21 1.49 12.08 8.27
CA LEU A 21 2.90 11.78 8.04
C LEU A 21 3.79 13.02 8.06
N PRO A 22 3.44 14.15 7.42
CA PRO A 22 4.27 15.35 7.48
C PRO A 22 4.45 15.88 8.91
N LYS A 23 3.45 15.69 9.79
CA LYS A 23 3.51 16.13 11.20
C LYS A 23 4.53 15.35 12.02
N VAL A 24 4.82 14.10 11.65
CA VAL A 24 5.81 13.24 12.32
C VAL A 24 7.14 13.18 11.56
N GLY A 25 7.35 14.05 10.56
CA GLY A 25 8.54 14.06 9.71
C GLY A 25 8.62 12.88 8.73
N GLY A 26 7.51 12.16 8.53
CA GLY A 26 7.40 11.09 7.55
C GLY A 26 7.10 11.63 6.15
N GLN A 27 7.57 10.93 5.12
CA GLN A 27 7.18 11.21 3.74
C GLN A 27 6.00 10.37 3.28
N PHE A 28 5.11 11.04 2.54
CA PHE A 28 4.00 10.46 1.79
C PHE A 28 4.29 10.65 0.31
N ILE A 29 4.30 9.57 -0.46
CA ILE A 29 4.49 9.62 -1.90
C ILE A 29 3.36 8.84 -2.57
N GLN A 30 2.66 9.51 -3.48
CA GLN A 30 1.71 8.86 -4.37
C GLN A 30 2.46 8.29 -5.56
N MET A 31 2.28 6.99 -5.81
CA MET A 31 2.87 6.32 -6.95
C MET A 31 1.88 6.21 -8.11
N GLU A 32 2.41 5.87 -9.28
CA GLU A 32 1.69 5.69 -10.53
C GLU A 32 0.82 4.44 -10.55
N ASP A 33 1.25 3.37 -9.88
CA ASP A 33 0.57 2.08 -9.81
C ASP A 33 0.83 1.35 -8.48
N GLU A 34 0.14 0.24 -8.23
CA GLU A 34 0.36 -0.56 -7.04
C GLU A 34 1.74 -1.21 -6.98
N ILE A 35 2.39 -1.48 -8.12
CA ILE A 35 3.69 -2.15 -8.20
C ILE A 35 4.79 -1.21 -7.74
N ALA A 36 4.89 -0.01 -8.31
CA ALA A 36 5.78 1.05 -7.86
C ALA A 36 5.50 1.43 -6.40
N GLY A 37 4.23 1.48 -6.00
CA GLY A 37 3.80 1.68 -4.61
C GLY A 37 4.48 0.73 -3.62
N ILE A 38 4.50 -0.58 -3.91
CA ILE A 38 5.15 -1.56 -3.03
C ILE A 38 6.67 -1.60 -3.20
N SER A 39 7.19 -1.42 -4.41
CA SER A 39 8.64 -1.44 -4.68
C SER A 39 9.36 -0.31 -3.96
N VAL A 40 8.80 0.90 -3.95
CA VAL A 40 9.39 2.03 -3.23
C VAL A 40 9.22 1.86 -1.72
N ALA A 41 8.09 1.34 -1.24
CA ALA A 41 7.92 1.02 0.17
C ALA A 41 8.94 -0.04 0.64
N LEU A 42 9.25 -1.03 -0.21
CA LEU A 42 10.26 -2.05 0.06
C LEU A 42 11.67 -1.44 0.12
N GLY A 43 12.04 -0.61 -0.87
CA GLY A 43 13.32 0.09 -0.88
C GLY A 43 13.50 1.04 0.31
N ALA A 44 12.43 1.71 0.73
CA ALA A 44 12.41 2.51 1.95
C ALA A 44 12.65 1.64 3.20
N SER A 45 12.04 0.46 3.27
CA SER A 45 12.28 -0.47 4.39
C SER A 45 13.72 -0.97 4.44
N MET A 46 14.30 -1.30 3.28
CA MET A 46 15.73 -1.66 3.18
C MET A 46 16.65 -0.52 3.63
N SER A 47 16.22 0.73 3.50
CA SER A 47 16.96 1.90 3.98
C SER A 47 16.83 2.12 5.50
N GLY A 48 16.12 1.25 6.22
CA GLY A 48 15.95 1.30 7.67
C GLY A 48 14.77 2.14 8.16
N VAL A 49 13.91 2.64 7.27
CA VAL A 49 12.70 3.37 7.69
C VAL A 49 11.49 2.46 7.71
N LYS A 50 10.65 2.60 8.74
CA LYS A 50 9.36 1.89 8.80
C LYS A 50 8.47 2.32 7.63
N SER A 51 8.16 1.38 6.73
CA SER A 51 7.38 1.64 5.53
C SER A 51 6.02 0.93 5.56
N MET A 52 5.05 1.56 4.90
CA MET A 52 3.68 1.06 4.79
C MET A 52 3.12 1.37 3.39
N THR A 53 2.29 0.46 2.89
CA THR A 53 1.47 0.66 1.69
C THR A 53 0.02 0.28 1.98
N ASN A 54 -0.93 0.90 1.28
CA ASN A 54 -2.35 0.55 1.34
C ASN A 54 -2.81 -0.03 -0.01
N THR A 55 -3.78 -0.92 0.04
CA THR A 55 -4.40 -1.48 -1.17
C THR A 55 -5.77 -2.09 -0.87
N SER A 56 -6.43 -2.57 -1.92
CA SER A 56 -7.64 -3.39 -1.84
C SER A 56 -7.45 -4.66 -2.68
N GLY A 57 -8.47 -5.53 -2.71
CA GLY A 57 -8.40 -6.86 -3.35
C GLY A 57 -7.60 -6.93 -4.67
N PRO A 58 -7.92 -6.13 -5.72
CA PRO A 58 -7.19 -6.18 -6.99
C PRO A 58 -5.71 -5.82 -6.87
N GLY A 59 -5.39 -4.82 -6.05
CA GLY A 59 -4.02 -4.36 -5.89
C GLY A 59 -3.15 -5.30 -5.06
N ILE A 60 -3.74 -6.17 -4.23
CA ILE A 60 -2.97 -7.23 -3.55
C ILE A 60 -2.49 -8.29 -4.52
N SER A 61 -3.27 -8.61 -5.56
CA SER A 61 -2.86 -9.55 -6.61
C SER A 61 -1.66 -9.02 -7.39
N LEU A 62 -1.62 -7.71 -7.66
CA LEU A 62 -0.48 -7.06 -8.32
C LEU A 62 0.76 -6.98 -7.43
N LYS A 63 0.58 -6.87 -6.10
CA LYS A 63 1.67 -6.80 -5.13
C LYS A 63 2.30 -8.15 -4.77
N ALA A 64 1.73 -9.28 -5.24
CA ALA A 64 2.12 -10.62 -4.83
C ALA A 64 3.62 -10.93 -5.07
N GLU A 65 4.17 -10.50 -6.22
CA GLU A 65 5.59 -10.68 -6.54
C GLU A 65 6.50 -10.01 -5.51
N GLN A 66 6.19 -8.76 -5.18
CA GLN A 66 6.98 -7.94 -4.27
C GLN A 66 6.83 -8.37 -2.80
N ILE A 67 5.69 -8.97 -2.44
CA ILE A 67 5.52 -9.63 -1.14
C ILE A 67 6.45 -10.85 -1.04
N GLY A 68 6.56 -11.64 -2.11
CA GLY A 68 7.51 -12.75 -2.18
C GLY A 68 8.96 -12.28 -2.05
N LEU A 69 9.31 -11.17 -2.70
CA LEU A 69 10.63 -10.55 -2.55
C LEU A 69 10.89 -10.08 -1.11
N ALA A 70 9.90 -9.43 -0.47
CA ALA A 70 10.00 -9.00 0.92
C ALA A 70 10.23 -10.18 1.88
N PHE A 71 9.60 -11.32 1.61
CA PHE A 71 9.78 -12.55 2.38
C PHE A 71 11.19 -13.11 2.23
N ILE A 72 11.71 -13.24 1.00
CA ILE A 72 13.05 -13.78 0.75
C ILE A 72 14.14 -12.87 1.32
N ALA A 73 13.94 -11.55 1.23
CA ALA A 73 14.90 -10.56 1.70
C ALA A 73 14.75 -10.22 3.20
N GLU A 74 13.80 -10.85 3.91
CA GLU A 74 13.48 -10.58 5.32
C GLU A 74 13.21 -9.10 5.63
N VAL A 75 12.63 -8.38 4.68
CA VAL A 75 12.43 -6.93 4.78
C VAL A 75 11.09 -6.64 5.46
N PRO A 76 11.05 -5.87 6.56
CA PRO A 76 9.82 -5.58 7.27
C PRO A 76 8.93 -4.62 6.45
N LEU A 77 7.76 -5.08 6.02
CA LEU A 77 6.81 -4.28 5.25
C LEU A 77 5.39 -4.44 5.82
N VAL A 78 4.68 -3.32 5.99
CA VAL A 78 3.27 -3.33 6.41
C VAL A 78 2.36 -3.03 5.23
N ILE A 79 1.44 -3.95 4.94
CA ILE A 79 0.45 -3.81 3.86
C ILE A 79 -0.95 -3.77 4.47
N THR A 80 -1.64 -2.66 4.29
CA THR A 80 -3.04 -2.53 4.73
C THR A 80 -3.97 -2.93 3.60
N ASN A 81 -4.66 -4.05 3.75
CA ASN A 81 -5.67 -4.52 2.81
C ASN A 81 -7.06 -4.10 3.28
N VAL A 82 -7.62 -3.06 2.65
CA VAL A 82 -9.04 -2.72 2.86
C VAL A 82 -9.85 -3.59 1.91
N MET A 83 -10.27 -4.75 2.41
CA MET A 83 -11.02 -5.74 1.63
C MET A 83 -12.35 -5.16 1.15
N ARG A 84 -12.66 -5.40 -0.13
CA ARG A 84 -13.95 -5.11 -0.77
C ARG A 84 -14.50 -6.38 -1.40
N GLY A 85 -15.82 -6.46 -1.61
CA GLY A 85 -16.47 -7.65 -2.20
C GLY A 85 -15.97 -7.92 -3.63
N GLY A 86 -15.33 -9.09 -3.84
CA GLY A 86 -14.86 -9.59 -5.14
C GLY A 86 -15.79 -10.67 -5.74
N PRO A 87 -15.41 -11.32 -6.89
CA PRO A 87 -14.10 -11.32 -7.54
C PRO A 87 -13.89 -10.21 -8.59
N SER A 88 -12.63 -9.91 -8.93
CA SER A 88 -12.23 -8.88 -9.91
C SER A 88 -12.67 -7.46 -9.50
N THR A 89 -13.33 -6.68 -10.37
CA THR A 89 -13.82 -5.34 -10.04
C THR A 89 -14.80 -5.38 -8.87
N GLY A 90 -15.58 -6.46 -8.74
CA GLY A 90 -16.52 -6.65 -7.64
C GLY A 90 -17.56 -5.55 -7.56
N LEU A 91 -17.93 -5.14 -6.34
CA LEU A 91 -18.71 -3.92 -6.08
C LEU A 91 -17.83 -2.89 -5.35
N PRO A 92 -17.48 -1.75 -5.99
CA PRO A 92 -16.62 -0.73 -5.37
C PRO A 92 -17.18 -0.11 -4.07
N THR A 93 -18.50 -0.14 -3.91
CA THR A 93 -19.25 0.45 -2.78
C THR A 93 -20.17 -0.55 -2.05
N GLY A 94 -20.17 -1.82 -2.47
CA GLY A 94 -21.10 -2.83 -1.96
C GLY A 94 -20.43 -3.82 -1.02
N CYS A 95 -20.84 -3.82 0.24
CA CYS A 95 -20.68 -4.96 1.15
C CYS A 95 -22.01 -5.73 1.10
N LYS A 96 -22.04 -6.84 0.36
CA LYS A 96 -23.06 -7.89 0.52
C LYS A 96 -22.33 -9.18 0.87
#